data_AF-A0AAW9SL10-F1
#
_entry.id   AF-A0AAW9SL10-F1
#
_cell.length_a   1.000
_cell.length_b   1.000
_cell.length_c   1.000
_cell.angle_alpha   90.00
_cell.angle_beta   90.00
_cell.angle_gamma   90.00
#
_symmetry.space_group_name_H-M   'P 1'
#
loop_
_entity.id
_entity.type
_entity.pdbx_description
1 polymer ?
#
loop_
_entity_poly.entity_id
_entity_poly.type
_entity_poly.pdbx_seq_one_letter_code
_entity_poly.pdbx_strand_id
1 'polypeptide(L)'
;MSIVYNERLAEHGIAASTGTVGDSYDNALAENVNGSYKNELIHRRSWAEVVDVVDVEIATFEWGNWWNESQLHQSLDYRTPAEVEAEFWEHHPSQEIMEIKAQT
;
A
#
# COMPACT_ATOMS: atom_id res chain seq x y z
N MET A 1 14.43 -5.51 -12.92
CA MET A 1 13.63 -4.29 -13.15
C MET A 1 13.48 -4.06 -14.64
N SER A 2 12.26 -3.80 -15.12
CA SER A 2 12.02 -3.51 -16.54
C SER A 2 12.38 -2.06 -16.85
N ILE A 3 13.01 -1.81 -17.99
CA ILE A 3 13.35 -0.46 -18.48
C ILE A 3 12.07 0.38 -18.61
N VAL A 4 11.01 -0.21 -19.16
CA VAL A 4 9.69 0.42 -19.35
C VAL A 4 9.06 0.87 -18.03
N TYR A 5 9.32 0.17 -16.93
CA TYR A 5 8.79 0.54 -15.61
C TYR A 5 9.47 1.80 -15.07
N ASN A 6 10.80 1.87 -15.16
CA ASN A 6 11.55 3.04 -14.72
C ASN A 6 11.27 4.26 -15.59
N GLU A 7 11.14 4.07 -16.91
CA GLU A 7 10.78 5.15 -17.84
C GLU A 7 9.41 5.75 -17.50
N ARG A 8 8.39 4.91 -17.27
CA ARG A 8 7.07 5.39 -16.86
C ARG A 8 7.04 6.11 -15.52
N LEU A 9 7.81 5.64 -14.54
CA LEU A 9 7.94 6.35 -13.26
C LEU A 9 8.58 7.73 -13.44
N ALA A 10 9.64 7.80 -14.26
CA ALA A 10 10.31 9.06 -14.58
C ALA A 10 9.38 10.03 -15.35
N GLU A 11 8.57 9.53 -16.29
CA GLU A 11 7.55 10.32 -17.02
C GLU A 11 6.54 11.00 -16.08
N HIS A 12 6.21 10.36 -14.96
CA HIS A 12 5.30 10.89 -13.95
C HIS A 12 6.01 11.62 -12.79
N GLY A 13 7.31 11.87 -12.89
CA GLY A 13 8.09 12.52 -11.84
C GLY A 13 8.22 11.71 -10.55
N ILE A 14 7.94 10.40 -10.61
CA ILE A 14 8.01 9.49 -9.47
C ILE A 14 9.42 8.92 -9.39
N ALA A 15 10.12 9.21 -8.29
CA ALA A 15 11.41 8.59 -8.02
C ALA A 15 11.19 7.10 -7.69
N ALA A 16 11.73 6.21 -8.52
CA ALA A 16 11.72 4.78 -8.26
C ALA A 16 12.61 4.49 -7.04
N SER A 17 12.01 4.23 -5.88
CA SER A 17 12.74 3.75 -4.71
C SER A 17 12.96 2.24 -4.83
N THR A 18 13.88 1.84 -5.72
CA THR A 18 14.49 0.52 -5.63
C THR A 18 15.68 0.65 -4.69
N GLY A 19 15.47 0.28 -3.42
CA GLY A 19 16.37 0.60 -2.32
C GLY A 19 17.86 0.44 -2.61
N THR A 20 18.67 1.31 -2.01
CA THR A 20 20.10 1.07 -1.86
C THR A 20 20.30 -0.22 -1.06
N VAL A 21 21.33 -1.01 -1.41
CA VAL A 21 21.67 -2.24 -0.66
C VAL A 21 21.85 -1.88 0.81
N GLY A 22 20.96 -2.37 1.68
CA GLY A 22 21.05 -2.21 3.14
C GLY A 22 19.96 -1.35 3.79
N ASP A 23 19.09 -0.69 3.02
CA ASP A 23 17.90 0.00 3.58
C ASP A 23 16.63 -0.78 3.24
N SER A 24 16.30 -1.76 4.08
CA SER A 24 15.20 -2.72 3.84
C SER A 24 13.96 -2.41 4.67
N TYR A 25 13.88 -1.25 5.32
CA TYR A 25 12.81 -0.98 6.29
C TYR A 25 11.43 -0.94 5.61
N ASP A 26 11.33 -0.23 4.49
CA ASP A 26 10.10 -0.15 3.68
C ASP A 26 9.71 -1.53 3.11
N ASN A 27 10.71 -2.31 2.69
CA ASN A 27 10.48 -3.66 2.19
C ASN A 27 9.98 -4.61 3.29
N ALA A 28 10.56 -4.52 4.50
CA ALA A 28 10.13 -5.33 5.63
C ALA A 28 8.69 -5.01 6.06
N LEU A 29 8.29 -3.74 6.01
CA LEU A 29 6.91 -3.34 6.28
C LEU A 29 5.96 -3.89 5.21
N ALA A 30 6.30 -3.73 3.92
CA ALA A 30 5.50 -4.25 2.82
C ALA A 30 5.38 -5.79 2.86
N GLU A 31 6.47 -6.48 3.22
CA GLU A 31 6.47 -7.94 3.40
C GLU A 31 5.58 -8.37 4.56
N ASN A 32 5.55 -7.63 5.67
CA ASN A 32 4.67 -7.92 6.80
C ASN A 32 3.20 -7.83 6.37
N VAL A 33 2.80 -6.74 5.71
CA VAL A 33 1.43 -6.56 5.22
C VAL A 33 1.04 -7.67 4.24
N ASN A 34 1.93 -8.01 3.30
CA ASN A 34 1.71 -9.12 2.36
C ASN A 34 1.59 -10.47 3.06
N GLY A 35 2.35 -10.70 4.13
CA GLY A 35 2.26 -11.89 4.97
C GLY A 35 0.89 -12.00 5.65
N SER A 36 0.41 -10.90 6.23
CA SER A 36 -0.90 -10.82 6.86
C SER A 36 -2.03 -11.06 5.86
N TYR A 37 -1.99 -10.40 4.70
CA TYR A 37 -2.94 -10.62 3.60
C TYR A 37 -3.05 -12.10 3.21
N LYS A 38 -1.90 -12.75 2.97
CA LYS A 38 -1.88 -14.17 2.59
C LYS A 38 -2.45 -15.06 3.68
N ASN A 39 -2.08 -14.81 4.94
CA ASN A 39 -2.52 -15.65 6.05
C ASN A 39 -3.99 -15.46 6.41
N GLU A 40 -4.49 -14.23 6.35
CA GLU A 40 -5.82 -13.89 6.83
C GLU A 40 -6.89 -14.05 5.76
N LEU A 41 -6.56 -13.74 4.50
CA LEU A 41 -7.49 -13.85 3.38
C LEU A 41 -7.23 -15.11 2.56
N ILE A 42 -6.02 -15.23 1.98
CA ILE A 42 -5.76 -16.24 0.95
C ILE A 42 -5.76 -17.66 1.51
N HIS A 43 -5.05 -17.92 2.60
CA HIS A 43 -4.92 -19.26 3.18
C HIS A 43 -6.17 -19.72 3.95
N ARG A 44 -7.04 -18.79 4.35
CA ARG A 44 -8.25 -19.09 5.14
C ARG A 44 -9.50 -19.38 4.30
N ARG A 45 -9.46 -19.13 3.00
CA ARG A 45 -10.58 -19.39 2.07
C ARG A 45 -10.21 -20.47 1.07
N SER A 46 -11.20 -21.28 0.68
CA SER A 46 -11.05 -22.17 -0.48
C SER A 46 -11.38 -21.36 -1.73
N TRP A 47 -10.38 -21.06 -2.54
CA TRP A 47 -10.56 -20.38 -3.82
C TRP A 47 -10.93 -21.36 -4.95
N ALA A 48 -11.04 -22.66 -4.66
CA ALA A 48 -11.46 -23.66 -5.64
C ALA A 48 -12.95 -23.56 -5.99
N GLU A 49 -13.75 -22.95 -5.12
CA GLU A 49 -15.20 -22.74 -5.30
C GLU A 49 -15.52 -21.35 -5.85
N VAL A 50 -14.50 -20.53 -6.06
CA VAL A 50 -14.63 -19.18 -6.62
C VAL A 50 -14.85 -19.29 -8.11
N VAL A 51 -15.94 -18.67 -8.58
CA VAL A 51 -16.44 -18.83 -9.95
C VAL A 51 -15.72 -17.89 -10.91
N ASP A 52 -15.24 -16.73 -10.41
CA ASP A 52 -14.59 -15.70 -11.21
C ASP A 52 -13.43 -15.04 -10.43
N VAL A 53 -12.42 -14.55 -11.15
CA VAL A 53 -11.34 -13.69 -10.63
C VAL A 53 -11.90 -12.45 -9.92
N VAL A 54 -13.05 -11.95 -10.37
CA VAL A 54 -13.75 -10.82 -9.74
C VAL A 54 -14.03 -11.04 -8.25
N ASP A 55 -14.34 -12.28 -7.83
CA ASP A 55 -14.58 -12.57 -6.41
C ASP A 55 -13.31 -12.40 -5.57
N VAL A 56 -12.14 -12.73 -6.14
CA VAL A 56 -10.83 -12.52 -5.49
C VAL A 56 -10.54 -11.03 -5.38
N GLU A 57 -10.83 -10.26 -6.42
CA GLU A 57 -10.63 -8.80 -6.44
C GLU A 57 -11.51 -8.12 -5.39
N ILE A 58 -12.79 -8.48 -5.30
CA ILE A 58 -13.71 -7.96 -4.29
C ILE A 58 -13.21 -8.33 -2.89
N ALA A 59 -12.88 -9.59 -2.65
CA ALA A 59 -12.39 -10.04 -1.34
C ALA A 59 -11.08 -9.36 -0.94
N THR A 60 -10.21 -9.05 -1.92
CA THR A 60 -8.97 -8.31 -1.71
C THR A 60 -9.26 -6.86 -1.34
N PHE A 61 -10.18 -6.21 -2.05
CA PHE A 61 -10.62 -4.86 -1.74
C PHE A 61 -11.24 -4.76 -0.35
N GLU A 62 -12.13 -5.69 0.00
CA GLU A 62 -12.75 -5.77 1.32
C GLU A 62 -11.71 -5.97 2.43
N TRP A 63 -10.74 -6.86 2.23
CA TRP A 63 -9.66 -7.08 3.19
C TRP A 63 -8.80 -5.82 3.35
N GLY A 64 -8.44 -5.15 2.25
CA GLY A 64 -7.65 -3.91 2.29
C GLY A 64 -8.39 -2.78 3.03
N ASN A 65 -9.68 -2.62 2.76
CA ASN A 65 -10.52 -1.66 3.47
C ASN A 65 -10.58 -1.98 4.98
N TRP A 66 -10.80 -3.24 5.35
CA TRP A 66 -10.82 -3.64 6.76
C TRP A 66 -9.46 -3.44 7.46
N TRP A 67 -8.35 -3.81 6.82
CA TRP A 67 -6.99 -3.64 7.35
C TRP A 67 -6.67 -2.16 7.64
N ASN A 68 -7.09 -1.25 6.76
CA ASN A 68 -6.82 0.18 6.85
C ASN A 68 -7.79 0.94 7.76
N GLU A 69 -9.07 0.59 7.75
CA GLU A 69 -10.14 1.39 8.38
C GLU A 69 -10.65 0.80 9.69
N SER A 70 -10.37 -0.47 9.99
CA SER A 70 -11.03 -1.17 11.09
C SER A 70 -10.09 -2.02 11.94
N GLN A 71 -9.02 -2.56 11.38
CA GLN A 71 -8.07 -3.36 12.14
C GLN A 71 -7.18 -2.47 13.01
N LEU A 72 -7.11 -2.81 14.29
CA LEU A 72 -6.21 -2.15 15.24
C LEU A 72 -4.85 -2.84 15.19
N HIS A 73 -3.78 -2.04 15.08
CA HIS A 73 -2.42 -2.54 15.02
C HIS A 73 -1.68 -2.16 16.29
N GLN A 74 -1.12 -3.16 16.99
CA GLN A 74 -0.36 -2.92 18.22
C GLN A 74 0.85 -2.01 17.97
N SER A 75 1.49 -2.09 16.81
CA SER A 75 2.60 -1.23 16.42
C SER A 75 2.20 0.23 16.18
N LEU A 76 0.89 0.50 16.07
CA LEU A 76 0.29 1.82 15.90
C LEU A 76 -0.46 2.25 17.17
N ASP A 77 -0.05 1.76 18.35
CA ASP A 77 -0.72 2.03 19.63
C ASP A 77 -2.21 1.67 19.62
N TYR A 78 -2.55 0.55 18.98
CA TYR A 78 -3.93 0.06 18.81
C TYR A 78 -4.84 1.02 18.05
N ARG A 79 -4.29 1.70 17.04
CA ARG A 79 -5.02 2.52 16.06
C ARG A 79 -5.03 1.88 14.69
N THR A 80 -5.89 2.39 13.81
CA THR A 80 -5.93 1.99 12.41
C THR A 80 -4.88 2.75 11.59
N PRO A 81 -4.41 2.20 10.45
CA PRO A 81 -3.54 2.91 9.53
C PRO A 81 -4.15 4.24 9.05
N ALA A 82 -5.46 4.26 8.77
CA ALA A 82 -6.15 5.47 8.34
C ALA A 82 -6.14 6.57 9.43
N GLU A 83 -6.30 6.21 10.71
CA GLU A 83 -6.22 7.17 11.81
C GLU A 83 -4.82 7.77 11.96
N VAL A 84 -3.77 6.96 11.77
CA VAL A 84 -2.38 7.42 11.85
C VAL A 84 -2.03 8.30 10.64
N GLU A 85 -2.47 7.92 9.45
CA GLU A 85 -2.28 8.70 8.23
C GLU A 85 -3.00 10.06 8.30
N ALA A 86 -4.25 10.07 8.77
CA ALA A 86 -5.02 11.30 8.94
C ALA A 86 -4.31 12.28 9.89
N GLU A 87 -3.86 11.80 11.05
CA GLU A 87 -3.11 12.63 12.00
C GLU A 87 -1.79 13.12 11.40
N PHE A 88 -1.08 12.27 10.65
CA PHE A 88 0.15 12.66 9.97
C PHE A 88 -0.11 13.85 9.03
N TRP A 89 -1.16 13.80 8.21
CA TRP A 89 -1.49 14.89 7.28
C TRP A 89 -2.02 16.14 7.97
N GLU A 90 -2.67 16.02 9.13
CA GLU A 90 -3.05 17.18 9.95
C GLU A 90 -1.83 17.96 10.46
N HIS A 91 -0.77 17.26 10.86
CA HIS A 91 0.46 17.85 11.40
C HIS A 91 1.50 18.19 10.33
N HIS A 92 1.41 17.54 9.18
CA HIS A 92 2.23 17.76 7.99
C HIS A 92 1.31 18.13 6.83
N PRO A 93 0.61 19.28 6.89
CA PRO A 93 -0.22 19.73 5.78
C PRO A 93 0.67 19.71 4.55
N SER A 94 0.22 19.02 3.51
CA SER A 94 1.00 18.73 2.32
C SER A 94 1.77 19.99 1.93
N GLN A 95 3.10 19.96 1.97
CA GLN A 95 3.84 20.88 1.12
C GLN A 95 3.26 20.63 -0.26
N GLU A 96 2.64 21.66 -0.82
CA GLU A 96 1.86 21.63 -2.06
C GLU A 96 2.23 20.38 -2.86
N ILE A 97 1.26 19.46 -3.05
CA ILE A 97 1.33 18.53 -4.18
C ILE A 97 1.86 19.40 -5.31
N MET A 98 3.10 19.19 -5.73
CA MET A 98 3.73 20.09 -6.68
C MET A 98 2.76 20.17 -7.85
N GLU A 99 2.05 21.30 -7.95
CA GLU A 99 1.26 21.60 -9.11
C GLU A 99 2.32 21.64 -10.20
N ILE A 100 2.43 20.55 -10.96
CA ILE A 100 2.95 20.64 -12.31
C ILE A 100 1.86 21.34 -13.12
N LYS A 101 1.62 22.60 -12.77
CA LYS A 101 1.31 23.69 -13.69
C LYS A 101 2.65 24.34 -14.05
N ALA A 102 3.54 23.58 -14.67
CA ALA A 102 4.44 24.18 -15.65
C ALA A 102 3.58 24.33 -16.91
N GLN A 103 2.91 25.46 -17.16
CA GLN A 103 3.53 26.58 -17.86
C GLN A 103 4.45 26.09 -18.99
N THR A 104 3.83 25.65 -20.09
CA THR A 104 4.10 26.13 -21.45
C THR A 104 2.81 26.03 -22.25
#